data_AF-A0A661XST2-F1
#
_entry.id   AF-A0A661XST2-F1
#
_cell.length_a   1.000
_cell.length_b   1.000
_cell.length_c   1.000
_cell.angle_alpha   90.00
_cell.angle_beta   90.00
_cell.angle_gamma   90.00
#
_symmetry.space_group_name_H-M   'P 1'
#
loop_
_entity.id
_entity.type
_entity.pdbx_description
1 polymer ?
#
loop_
_entity_poly.entity_id
_entity_poly.type
_entity_poly.pdbx_seq_one_letter_code
_entity_poly.pdbx_strand_id
1 'polypeptide(L)'
;MFLSDCQTNRQESAFVTKNPNLEYNSYTPSSSDLIISRANYLNKLYGFWLGQSIANWTGLVTEMDKIGNIGEIKTGDFYTREDWGKPDQPSIWGEGKPSDLSPTIDYVFEDKEGVWGADDDT
;
A
#
# COMPACT_ATOMS: atom_id res chain seq x y z
N MET A 1 4.16 -8.61 -24.86
CA MET A 1 3.07 -7.98 -24.09
C MET A 1 2.63 -6.74 -24.88
N PHE A 2 1.46 -6.80 -25.52
CA PHE A 2 0.96 -5.71 -26.37
C PHE A 2 -0.11 -4.93 -25.59
N LEU A 3 0.01 -3.61 -25.54
CA LEU A 3 -0.97 -2.71 -24.92
C LEU A 3 -1.55 -1.80 -26.00
N SER A 4 -2.84 -1.95 -26.30
CA SER A 4 -3.60 -1.06 -27.18
C SER A 4 -4.57 -0.20 -26.38
N ASP A 5 -4.82 1.02 -26.86
CA ASP A 5 -5.66 2.03 -26.21
C ASP A 5 -6.87 2.33 -27.12
N CYS A 6 -8.08 2.17 -26.60
CA CYS A 6 -9.33 2.38 -27.35
C CYS A 6 -9.83 3.80 -27.12
N GLN A 7 -10.01 4.57 -28.20
CA GLN A 7 -10.56 5.92 -28.13
C GLN A 7 -12.07 5.89 -27.91
N THR A 8 -12.53 6.45 -26.79
CA THR A 8 -13.93 6.80 -26.58
C THR A 8 -14.01 8.22 -26.01
N ASN A 9 -14.73 9.09 -26.71
CA ASN A 9 -14.98 10.48 -26.33
C ASN A 9 -15.70 10.58 -24.97
N ARG A 10 -14.96 11.01 -23.94
CA ARG A 10 -15.44 11.80 -22.80
C ARG A 10 -14.29 12.70 -22.36
N GLN A 11 -14.57 14.00 -22.23
CA GLN A 11 -13.65 14.95 -21.63
C GLN A 11 -13.50 14.63 -20.12
N GLU A 12 -12.50 13.85 -19.78
CA GLU A 12 -11.80 13.94 -18.50
C GLU A 12 -10.31 14.03 -18.83
N SER A 13 -9.72 15.19 -18.56
CA SER A 13 -8.31 15.45 -18.78
C SER A 13 -7.46 14.72 -17.74
N ALA A 14 -7.24 13.42 -17.94
CA ALA A 14 -6.07 12.75 -17.40
C ALA A 14 -5.17 12.45 -18.58
N PHE A 15 -4.14 13.28 -18.77
CA PHE A 15 -3.04 12.99 -19.67
C PHE A 15 -2.41 11.67 -19.24
N VAL A 16 -2.88 10.55 -19.82
CA VAL A 16 -2.09 9.33 -19.83
C VAL A 16 -0.99 9.60 -20.82
N THR A 17 0.15 10.06 -20.31
CA THR A 17 1.33 10.33 -21.11
C THR A 17 1.76 9.03 -21.79
N LYS A 18 1.54 8.95 -23.10
CA LYS A 18 2.25 7.99 -23.94
C LYS A 18 3.73 8.20 -23.68
N ASN A 19 4.44 7.11 -23.38
CA ASN A 19 5.88 7.16 -23.19
C ASN A 19 6.50 7.57 -24.55
N PRO A 20 7.19 8.71 -24.63
CA PRO A 20 7.74 9.21 -25.89
C PRO A 20 8.82 8.28 -26.46
N ASN A 21 9.39 7.39 -25.63
CA ASN A 21 10.42 6.43 -26.02
C ASN A 21 9.83 5.08 -26.50
N LEU A 22 8.50 4.97 -26.66
CA LEU A 22 7.84 3.76 -27.15
C LEU A 22 7.12 4.03 -28.47
N GLU A 23 7.30 3.14 -29.44
CA GLU A 23 6.51 3.12 -30.66
C GLU A 23 5.16 2.42 -30.41
N TYR A 24 4.06 3.06 -30.82
CA TYR A 24 2.70 2.53 -30.65
C TYR A 24 2.12 2.16 -32.01
N ASN A 25 2.15 0.86 -32.32
CA ASN A 25 1.53 0.34 -33.54
C ASN A 25 0.00 0.30 -33.42
N SER A 26 -0.69 0.48 -34.54
CA SER A 26 -2.13 0.29 -34.61
C SER A 26 -2.49 -1.17 -34.31
N TYR A 27 -3.51 -1.38 -33.49
CA TYR A 27 -3.95 -2.72 -33.11
C TYR A 27 -5.48 -2.75 -33.00
N THR A 28 -6.07 -3.79 -33.56
CA THR A 28 -7.50 -4.09 -33.44
C THR A 28 -7.67 -5.28 -32.49
N PRO A 29 -8.30 -5.10 -31.32
CA PRO A 29 -8.51 -6.18 -30.37
C PRO A 29 -9.38 -7.31 -30.95
N SER A 30 -9.03 -8.56 -30.65
CA SER A 30 -9.88 -9.72 -30.85
C SER A 30 -10.83 -9.93 -29.66
N SER A 31 -11.78 -10.86 -29.80
CA SER A 31 -12.77 -11.14 -28.75
C SER A 31 -12.18 -11.77 -27.48
N SER A 32 -10.99 -12.38 -27.55
CA SER A 32 -10.30 -12.95 -26.39
C SER A 32 -9.41 -11.95 -25.65
N ASP A 33 -9.22 -10.75 -26.20
CA ASP A 33 -8.30 -9.77 -25.62
C ASP A 33 -8.94 -8.99 -24.48
N LEU A 34 -8.18 -8.80 -23.41
CA LEU A 34 -8.58 -7.94 -22.31
C LEU A 34 -8.25 -6.48 -22.66
N ILE A 35 -9.29 -5.66 -22.82
CA ILE A 35 -9.14 -4.22 -23.10
C ILE A 35 -9.12 -3.46 -21.78
N ILE A 36 -8.03 -2.73 -21.52
CA ILE A 36 -7.82 -1.98 -20.27
C ILE A 36 -7.65 -0.49 -20.59
N SER A 37 -8.39 0.37 -19.89
CA SER A 37 -8.12 1.81 -19.89
C SER A 37 -6.84 2.08 -19.10
N ARG A 38 -5.83 2.66 -19.76
CA ARG A 38 -4.57 3.04 -19.12
C ARG A 38 -4.77 4.06 -18.00
N ALA A 39 -5.69 5.00 -18.17
CA ALA A 39 -6.01 6.00 -17.15
C ALA A 39 -6.55 5.34 -15.88
N ASN A 40 -7.52 4.44 -16.06
CA ASN A 40 -8.13 3.72 -14.94
C ASN A 40 -7.13 2.77 -14.28
N TYR A 41 -6.27 2.12 -15.07
CA TYR A 41 -5.24 1.24 -14.54
C TYR A 41 -4.20 2.02 -13.73
N LEU A 42 -3.73 3.16 -14.24
CA LEU A 42 -2.80 4.03 -13.52
C LEU A 42 -3.38 4.52 -12.19
N ASN A 43 -4.64 4.96 -12.17
CA ASN A 43 -5.30 5.39 -10.94
C ASN A 43 -5.46 4.24 -9.93
N LYS A 44 -5.80 3.04 -10.40
CA LYS A 44 -5.87 1.85 -9.54
C LYS A 44 -4.51 1.45 -9.01
N LEU A 45 -3.47 1.51 -9.84
CA LEU A 45 -2.10 1.20 -9.43
C LEU A 45 -1.59 2.20 -8.39
N TYR A 46 -1.90 3.49 -8.55
CA TYR A 46 -1.62 4.51 -7.54
C TYR A 46 -2.31 4.18 -6.21
N GLY A 47 -3.61 3.87 -6.23
CA GLY A 47 -4.35 3.48 -5.02
C GLY A 47 -3.83 2.19 -4.38
N PHE A 48 -3.38 1.22 -5.19
CA PHE A 48 -2.75 -0.01 -4.71
C PHE A 48 -1.48 0.29 -3.93
N TRP A 49 -0.56 1.07 -4.49
CA TRP A 49 0.70 1.41 -3.81
C TRP A 49 0.48 2.30 -2.59
N LEU A 50 -0.41 3.30 -2.67
CA LEU A 50 -0.75 4.12 -1.51
C LEU A 50 -1.36 3.29 -0.38
N GLY A 51 -2.27 2.37 -0.71
CA GLY A 51 -2.85 1.45 0.26
C GLY A 51 -1.81 0.53 0.90
N GLN A 52 -0.88 0.00 0.11
CA GLN A 52 0.24 -0.81 0.60
C GLN A 52 1.12 -0.02 1.58
N SER A 53 1.51 1.21 1.25
CA SER A 53 2.31 2.05 2.14
C SER A 53 1.60 2.35 3.46
N ILE A 54 0.32 2.75 3.42
CA ILE A 54 -0.47 3.01 4.63
C ILE A 54 -0.60 1.73 5.46
N ALA A 55 -0.92 0.60 4.84
CA ALA A 55 -1.10 -0.66 5.54
C ALA A 55 0.20 -1.14 6.20
N ASN A 56 1.32 -1.04 5.49
CA ASN A 56 2.61 -1.45 6.02
C ASN A 56 3.00 -0.61 7.24
N TRP A 57 3.02 0.71 7.09
CA TRP A 57 3.42 1.62 8.16
C TRP A 57 2.47 1.62 9.36
N THR A 58 1.18 1.35 9.13
CA THR A 58 0.21 1.11 10.21
C THR A 58 0.49 -0.22 10.93
N GLY A 59 0.91 -1.26 10.19
CA GLY A 59 1.25 -2.56 10.74
C GLY A 59 2.52 -2.55 11.60
N LEU A 60 3.54 -1.80 11.18
CA LEU A 60 4.82 -1.64 11.88
C LEU A 60 4.66 -1.12 13.31
N VAL A 61 3.61 -0.35 13.60
CA VAL A 61 3.29 0.09 14.97
C VAL A 61 3.18 -1.11 15.91
N THR A 62 2.53 -2.19 15.46
CA THR A 62 2.24 -3.37 16.28
C THR A 62 3.17 -4.55 16.01
N GLU A 63 4.20 -4.35 15.20
CA GLU A 63 5.09 -5.42 14.76
C GLU A 63 5.78 -6.06 15.97
N MET A 64 5.52 -7.35 16.17
CA MET A 64 6.17 -8.16 17.20
C MET A 64 5.87 -7.73 18.65
N ASP A 65 4.79 -6.96 18.87
CA ASP A 65 4.28 -6.59 20.19
C ASP A 65 3.58 -7.73 20.92
N LYS A 66 2.49 -8.25 20.33
CA LYS A 66 1.57 -9.24 20.92
C LYS A 66 1.40 -10.44 20.00
N ILE A 67 2.49 -11.19 19.82
CA ILE A 67 2.56 -12.37 18.95
C ILE A 67 2.15 -13.69 19.63
N GLY A 68 1.41 -13.61 20.74
CA GLY A 68 1.00 -14.78 21.50
C GLY A 68 2.06 -15.29 22.48
N ASN A 69 1.83 -16.51 22.94
CA ASN A 69 2.69 -17.17 23.93
C ASN A 69 3.42 -18.37 23.30
N ILE A 70 4.38 -18.12 22.41
CA ILE A 70 5.08 -19.12 21.60
C ILE A 70 6.46 -19.46 22.20
N GLY A 71 6.70 -20.74 22.54
CA GLY A 71 7.99 -21.19 23.06
C GLY A 71 8.36 -20.48 24.37
N GLU A 72 9.54 -19.86 24.41
CA GLU A 72 9.99 -19.01 25.53
C GLU A 72 9.44 -17.58 25.47
N ILE A 73 8.94 -17.14 24.30
CA ILE A 73 8.38 -15.80 24.11
C ILE A 73 6.94 -15.80 24.63
N LYS A 74 6.63 -14.85 25.51
CA LYS A 74 5.31 -14.70 26.15
C LYS A 74 4.85 -13.24 26.14
N THR A 75 4.23 -12.82 25.04
CA THR A 75 3.72 -11.45 24.87
C THR A 75 2.22 -11.32 25.23
N GLY A 76 1.59 -12.40 25.70
CA GLY A 76 0.16 -12.41 26.03
C GLY A 76 -0.74 -12.61 24.81
N ASP A 77 -2.03 -12.30 24.96
CA ASP A 77 -3.04 -12.49 23.91
C ASP A 77 -2.81 -11.55 22.73
N PHE A 78 -3.23 -11.95 21.52
CA PHE A 78 -3.18 -11.06 20.35
C PHE A 78 -3.99 -9.77 20.57
N TYR A 79 -3.66 -8.73 19.81
CA TYR A 79 -4.50 -7.54 19.74
C TYR A 79 -5.90 -7.87 19.23
N THR A 80 -6.89 -7.15 19.74
CA THR A 80 -8.26 -7.21 19.25
C THR A 80 -8.72 -5.83 18.78
N ARG A 81 -9.94 -5.74 18.23
CA ARG A 81 -10.49 -4.45 17.78
C ARG A 81 -10.58 -3.44 18.93
N GLU A 82 -10.77 -3.92 20.14
CA GLU A 82 -10.84 -3.11 21.36
C GLU A 82 -9.54 -2.37 21.63
N ASP A 83 -8.41 -2.78 21.03
CA ASP A 83 -7.11 -2.13 21.19
C ASP A 83 -6.85 -1.00 20.19
N TRP A 84 -7.69 -0.87 19.15
CA TRP A 84 -7.61 0.24 18.21
C TRP A 84 -7.78 1.59 18.93
N GLY A 85 -6.88 2.53 18.65
CA GLY A 85 -6.80 3.85 19.28
C GLY A 85 -6.20 3.84 20.70
N LYS A 86 -5.79 2.67 21.23
CA LYS A 86 -5.04 2.59 22.51
C LYS A 86 -3.54 2.81 22.29
N PRO A 87 -2.78 3.08 23.37
CA PRO A 87 -1.33 3.25 23.27
C PRO A 87 -0.63 2.03 22.68
N ASP A 88 0.36 2.31 21.84
CA ASP A 88 1.30 1.32 21.32
C ASP A 88 2.04 0.60 22.48
N GLN A 89 2.45 -0.64 22.26
CA GLN A 89 3.20 -1.44 23.24
C GLN A 89 4.62 -1.71 22.72
N PRO A 90 5.56 -2.08 23.59
CA PRO A 90 6.89 -2.42 23.14
C PRO A 90 6.92 -3.79 22.45
N SER A 91 7.55 -3.83 21.29
CA SER A 91 7.88 -5.10 20.62
C SER A 91 8.99 -5.85 21.34
N ILE A 92 9.11 -7.15 21.06
CA ILE A 92 10.20 -7.97 21.60
C ILE A 92 11.59 -7.52 21.13
N TRP A 93 11.66 -6.68 20.08
CA TRP A 93 12.91 -6.11 19.56
C TRP A 93 13.18 -4.70 20.11
N GLY A 94 12.14 -4.00 20.57
CA GLY A 94 12.21 -2.59 21.02
C GLY A 94 12.80 -2.37 22.41
N GLU A 95 13.40 -3.40 23.04
CA GLU A 95 14.00 -3.31 24.40
C GLU A 95 13.07 -2.66 25.44
N GLY A 96 11.76 -2.89 25.34
CA GLY A 96 10.76 -2.31 26.23
C GLY A 96 10.27 -0.91 25.85
N LYS A 97 10.61 -0.40 24.67
CA LYS A 97 10.07 0.84 24.10
C LYS A 97 9.10 0.56 22.94
N PRO A 98 7.93 1.23 22.90
CA PRO A 98 7.06 1.25 21.73
C PRO A 98 7.74 1.87 20.51
N SER A 99 7.13 1.69 19.34
CA SER A 99 7.59 2.32 18.11
C SER A 99 7.54 3.85 18.20
N ASP A 100 8.47 4.54 17.51
CA ASP A 100 8.43 6.00 17.38
C ASP A 100 7.49 6.46 16.24
N LEU A 101 6.75 5.53 15.61
CA LEU A 101 5.90 5.78 14.46
C LEU A 101 4.57 6.43 14.84
N SER A 102 3.97 5.95 15.92
CA SER A 102 2.69 6.45 16.42
C SER A 102 2.56 6.20 17.91
N PRO A 103 2.03 7.17 18.69
CA PRO A 103 1.76 6.93 20.11
C PRO A 103 0.64 5.92 20.37
N THR A 104 -0.18 5.62 19.35
CA THR A 104 -1.36 4.75 19.45
C THR A 104 -1.47 3.80 18.26
N ILE A 105 -2.16 2.68 18.46
CA ILE A 105 -2.51 1.71 17.42
C ILE A 105 -3.63 2.30 16.55
N ASP A 106 -3.25 3.07 15.53
CA ASP A 106 -4.14 3.72 14.58
C ASP A 106 -3.44 3.87 13.23
N TYR A 107 -4.14 4.40 12.23
CA TYR A 107 -3.55 4.65 10.92
C TYR A 107 -2.32 5.56 10.99
N VAL A 108 -1.26 5.12 10.32
CA VAL A 108 -0.07 5.93 10.07
C VAL A 108 -0.17 6.51 8.66
N PHE A 109 -0.16 7.84 8.58
CA PHE A 109 -0.15 8.58 7.33
C PHE A 109 1.15 9.38 7.22
N GLU A 110 1.55 9.61 5.98
CA GLU A 110 2.62 10.53 5.64
C GLU A 110 2.01 11.78 4.99
N ASP A 111 2.69 12.90 5.13
CA ASP A 111 2.33 14.15 4.48
C ASP A 111 2.48 14.03 2.96
N LYS A 112 1.77 14.90 2.22
CA LYS A 112 1.78 14.87 0.74
C LYS A 112 3.17 15.05 0.11
N GLU A 113 4.08 15.71 0.83
CA GLU A 113 5.46 15.94 0.41
C GLU A 113 6.44 14.96 1.06
N GLY A 114 5.96 14.15 2.02
CA GLY A 114 6.73 13.14 2.71
C GLY A 114 6.87 11.87 1.88
N VAL A 115 7.79 11.01 2.32
CA VAL A 115 8.11 9.74 1.66
C VAL A 115 8.19 8.67 2.74
N TRP A 116 7.36 7.65 2.61
CA TRP A 116 7.51 6.43 3.40
C TRP A 116 8.88 5.79 3.10
N GLY A 117 9.59 5.42 4.16
CA GLY A 117 10.79 4.61 4.04
C GLY A 117 10.52 3.23 3.42
N ALA A 118 11.60 2.58 2.99
CA ALA A 118 11.56 1.19 2.55
C ALA A 118 11.55 0.25 3.75
N ASP A 119 10.88 -0.88 3.59
CA ASP A 119 10.68 -1.91 4.60
C ASP A 119 10.50 -3.27 3.88
N ASP A 120 10.74 -4.41 4.53
CA ASP A 120 10.77 -5.70 3.83
C ASP A 120 9.40 -6.20 3.35
N ASP A 121 8.31 -5.61 3.86
CA ASP A 121 6.92 -5.88 3.42
C ASP A 121 6.42 -4.94 2.29
N THR A 122 7.24 -4.00 1.79
CA THR A 122 6.92 -3.08 0.67
C THR A 122 8.06 -2.84 -0.32
#